data_AF-A0A346A6S2-F1
#
_entry.id   AF-A0A346A6S2-F1
#
_cell.length_a   1.000
_cell.length_b   1.000
_cell.length_c   1.000
_cell.angle_alpha   90.00
_cell.angle_beta   90.00
_cell.angle_gamma   90.00
#
_symmetry.space_group_name_H-M   'P 1'
#
loop_
_entity.id
_entity.type
_entity.pdbx_description
1 polymer ?
#
loop_
_entity_poly.entity_id
_entity_poly.type
_entity_poly.pdbx_seq_one_letter_code
_entity_poly.pdbx_strand_id
1 'polypeptide(L)'
;RRAAVSSFGISGTNAHVIIEQAPDETTDDTVAPEVRAAHEADVVPWVLSGRTGEALPAQAARLAEHVSGHPELNPVDVRWSLAGTRSALEHRAVVVRRDPQELLASTSAVTAGGENPGATVTQDGVVLTFAGQGCQWVRMGRALLEPSAE
;
A
#
# COMPACT_ATOMS: atom_id res chain seq x y z
N ARG A 1 29.00 -3.56 -7.75
CA ARG A 1 29.63 -4.88 -7.47
C ARG A 1 29.34 -5.82 -8.65
N ARG A 2 30.19 -6.81 -8.98
CA ARG A 2 29.94 -7.80 -10.06
C ARG A 2 30.04 -9.24 -9.55
N ALA A 3 29.24 -10.14 -10.11
CA ALA A 3 29.22 -11.56 -9.80
C ALA A 3 28.97 -12.38 -11.08
N ALA A 4 29.27 -13.68 -11.05
CA ALA A 4 29.00 -14.58 -12.16
C ALA A 4 28.29 -15.85 -11.67
N VAL A 5 27.36 -16.35 -12.48
CA VAL A 5 26.62 -17.60 -12.26
C VAL A 5 26.90 -18.53 -13.42
N SER A 6 27.43 -19.72 -13.11
CA SER A 6 27.67 -20.79 -14.08
C SER A 6 26.71 -21.95 -13.82
N SER A 7 26.18 -22.54 -14.89
CA SER A 7 25.42 -23.79 -14.85
C SER A 7 25.97 -24.76 -15.88
N PHE A 8 26.24 -25.99 -15.43
CA PHE A 8 26.82 -27.07 -16.25
C PHE A 8 25.84 -28.25 -16.26
N GLY A 9 25.17 -28.46 -17.40
CA GLY A 9 24.22 -29.55 -17.57
C GLY A 9 24.91 -30.90 -17.76
N ILE A 10 24.30 -31.97 -17.25
CA ILE A 10 24.84 -33.34 -17.39
C ILE A 10 24.96 -33.81 -18.84
N SER A 11 24.19 -33.21 -19.76
CA SER A 11 24.27 -33.43 -21.20
C SER A 11 25.42 -32.69 -21.90
N GLY A 12 26.17 -31.85 -21.17
CA GLY A 12 27.26 -31.02 -21.69
C GLY A 12 26.86 -29.60 -22.08
N THR A 13 25.59 -29.20 -21.92
CA THR A 13 25.15 -27.82 -22.19
C THR A 13 25.52 -26.91 -21.02
N ASN A 14 26.34 -25.90 -21.30
CA ASN A 14 26.83 -24.96 -20.29
C ASN A 14 26.28 -23.56 -20.56
N ALA A 15 25.91 -22.85 -19.50
CA ALA A 15 25.48 -21.45 -19.54
C ALA A 15 26.22 -20.64 -18.49
N HIS A 16 26.59 -19.41 -18.84
CA HIS A 16 27.29 -18.49 -17.95
C HIS A 16 26.67 -17.10 -18.06
N VAL A 17 26.37 -16.49 -16.91
CA VAL A 17 25.80 -15.14 -16.82
C VAL A 17 26.65 -14.31 -15.87
N ILE A 18 27.01 -13.10 -16.30
CA ILE A 18 27.66 -12.09 -15.46
C ILE A 18 26.60 -11.07 -15.06
N ILE A 19 26.50 -10.79 -13.76
CA ILE A 19 25.55 -9.87 -13.17
C ILE A 19 26.32 -8.72 -12.54
N GLU A 20 25.88 -7.51 -12.79
CA GLU A 20 26.37 -6.30 -12.15
C GLU A 20 25.28 -5.73 -11.25
N GLN A 21 25.67 -5.26 -10.06
CA GLN A 21 24.80 -4.49 -9.18
C GLN A 21 24.28 -3.28 -9.95
N ALA A 22 22.99 -2.99 -9.83
CA ALA A 22 22.44 -1.75 -10.35
C ALA A 22 23.26 -0.55 -9.84
N PRO A 23 23.42 0.52 -10.65
CA PRO A 23 23.99 1.76 -10.16
C PRO A 23 23.25 2.18 -8.89
N ASP A 24 23.99 2.72 -7.91
CA ASP A 24 23.32 3.38 -6.79
C ASP A 24 22.61 4.59 -7.41
N GLU A 25 21.28 4.56 -7.44
CA GLU A 25 20.48 5.75 -7.71
C GLU A 25 20.74 6.68 -6.54
N THR A 26 21.80 7.47 -6.66
CA THR A 26 22.05 8.60 -5.78
C THR A 26 20.89 9.53 -6.07
N THR A 27 19.88 9.50 -5.19
CA THR A 27 18.87 10.56 -5.17
C THR A 27 19.70 11.83 -5.02
N ASP A 28 19.65 12.71 -6.02
CA ASP A 28 20.44 13.94 -6.03
C ASP A 28 20.14 14.70 -4.73
N ASP A 29 21.08 14.69 -3.78
CA ASP A 29 20.97 15.33 -2.46
C ASP A 29 20.84 16.87 -2.57
N THR A 30 20.74 17.43 -3.78
CA THR A 30 20.42 18.85 -4.02
C THR A 30 18.95 19.19 -3.84
N VAL A 31 18.08 18.19 -3.71
CA VAL A 31 16.83 18.33 -2.99
C VAL A 31 16.86 17.19 -1.99
N ALA A 32 17.38 17.45 -0.77
CA ALA A 32 16.93 16.65 0.37
C ALA A 32 15.44 16.49 0.15
N PRO A 33 14.87 15.27 0.10
CA PRO A 33 13.44 15.20 0.21
C PRO A 33 13.20 15.96 1.50
N GLU A 34 12.63 17.16 1.41
CA GLU A 34 11.80 17.63 2.50
C GLU A 34 11.05 16.37 2.83
N VAL A 35 11.26 15.86 4.05
CA VAL A 35 10.39 14.85 4.60
C VAL A 35 9.04 15.49 4.35
N ARG A 36 8.40 15.13 3.22
CA ARG A 36 7.15 15.72 2.76
C ARG A 36 6.32 15.37 3.95
N ALA A 37 6.07 16.35 4.82
CA ALA A 37 5.89 16.09 6.23
C ALA A 37 4.56 15.38 6.36
N ALA A 38 4.60 14.05 6.20
CA ALA A 38 3.65 13.26 5.42
C ALA A 38 2.38 14.02 5.03
N HIS A 39 2.45 15.06 4.17
CA HIS A 39 1.50 16.21 4.14
C HIS A 39 0.19 15.86 4.78
N GLU A 40 0.07 16.01 6.11
CA GLU A 40 -0.79 15.18 6.97
C GLU A 40 -1.93 14.60 6.16
N ALA A 41 -1.65 13.47 5.51
CA ALA A 41 -2.67 12.78 4.79
C ALA A 41 -3.42 12.17 5.95
N ASP A 42 -4.38 12.95 6.45
CA ASP A 42 -5.12 12.73 7.68
C ASP A 42 -5.73 11.31 7.63
N VAL A 43 -5.75 10.70 6.44
CA VAL A 43 -6.06 9.32 6.17
C VAL A 43 -5.06 8.71 5.14
N VAL A 44 -4.40 7.61 5.51
CA VAL A 44 -3.55 6.81 4.61
C VAL A 44 -4.23 5.46 4.32
N PRO A 45 -5.01 5.32 3.22
CA PRO A 45 -5.67 4.07 2.91
C PRO A 45 -4.69 3.01 2.38
N TRP A 46 -4.69 1.83 2.99
CA TRP A 46 -3.98 0.65 2.48
C TRP A 46 -4.95 -0.28 1.77
N VAL A 47 -4.71 -0.49 0.47
CA VAL A 47 -5.51 -1.39 -0.36
C VAL A 47 -4.88 -2.78 -0.34
N LEU A 48 -5.67 -3.78 0.00
CA LEU A 48 -5.28 -5.18 0.06
C LEU A 48 -6.14 -5.98 -0.90
N SER A 49 -5.53 -6.98 -1.54
CA SER A 49 -6.29 -7.93 -2.34
C SER A 49 -5.74 -9.35 -2.25
N GLY A 50 -6.62 -10.32 -2.45
CA GLY A 50 -6.31 -11.75 -2.48
C GLY A 50 -7.14 -12.45 -3.56
N ARG A 51 -6.61 -13.54 -4.12
CA ARG A 51 -7.31 -14.33 -5.14
C ARG A 51 -8.44 -15.19 -4.57
N THR A 52 -8.38 -15.48 -3.28
CA THR A 52 -9.38 -16.26 -2.54
C THR A 52 -9.74 -15.55 -1.25
N GLY A 53 -10.86 -15.94 -0.64
CA GLY A 53 -11.30 -15.41 0.66
C GLY A 53 -10.28 -15.60 1.78
N GLU A 54 -9.48 -16.67 1.74
CA GLU A 54 -8.40 -16.95 2.72
C GLU A 54 -7.11 -16.20 2.39
N ALA A 55 -6.84 -15.93 1.10
CA ALA A 55 -5.63 -15.25 0.67
C ALA A 55 -5.58 -13.78 1.10
N LEU A 56 -6.74 -13.12 1.23
CA LEU A 56 -6.81 -11.73 1.68
C LEU A 56 -6.37 -11.56 3.16
N PRO A 57 -6.92 -12.33 4.12
CA PRO A 57 -6.39 -12.44 5.49
C PRO A 57 -4.89 -12.75 5.54
N ALA A 58 -4.42 -13.74 4.77
CA ALA A 58 -3.01 -14.09 4.75
C ALA A 58 -2.12 -12.95 4.20
N GLN A 59 -2.62 -12.18 3.23
CA GLN A 59 -1.95 -10.99 2.72
C GLN A 59 -1.86 -9.88 3.77
N ALA A 60 -2.95 -9.65 4.50
CA ALA A 60 -2.99 -8.67 5.58
C ALA A 60 -1.98 -9.03 6.70
N ALA A 61 -1.92 -10.31 7.10
CA ALA A 61 -0.97 -10.78 8.11
C ALA A 61 0.49 -10.55 7.70
N ARG A 62 0.85 -10.91 6.46
CA ARG A 62 2.20 -10.70 5.93
C ARG A 62 2.59 -9.23 5.85
N LEU A 63 1.65 -8.35 5.50
CA LEU A 63 1.91 -6.91 5.49
C LEU A 63 2.15 -6.37 6.90
N ALA A 64 1.30 -6.77 7.86
CA ALA A 64 1.45 -6.34 9.25
C ALA A 64 2.80 -6.79 9.84
N GLU A 65 3.21 -8.04 9.59
CA GLU A 65 4.52 -8.56 10.00
C GLU A 65 5.67 -7.79 9.34
N HIS A 66 5.59 -7.55 8.02
CA HIS A 66 6.63 -6.84 7.29
C HIS A 66 6.82 -5.42 7.82
N VAL A 67 5.75 -4.64 7.96
CA VAL A 67 5.84 -3.25 8.45
C VAL A 67 6.27 -3.21 9.92
N SER A 68 5.82 -4.15 10.75
CA SER A 68 6.27 -4.23 12.15
C SER A 68 7.77 -4.53 12.27
N GLY A 69 8.32 -5.31 11.32
CA GLY A 69 9.75 -5.60 11.25
C GLY A 69 10.60 -4.48 10.62
N HIS A 70 9.97 -3.48 10.01
CA HIS A 70 10.63 -2.38 9.29
C HIS A 70 10.00 -1.02 9.67
N PRO A 71 10.18 -0.57 10.93
CA PRO A 71 9.56 0.66 11.43
C PRO A 71 10.04 1.93 10.70
N GLU A 72 11.12 1.85 9.93
CA GLU A 72 11.64 2.92 9.07
C GLU A 72 10.79 3.16 7.81
N LEU A 73 9.89 2.25 7.45
CA LEU A 73 9.05 2.40 6.27
C LEU A 73 8.01 3.51 6.46
N ASN A 74 7.94 4.43 5.51
CA ASN A 74 6.90 5.45 5.48
C ASN A 74 5.55 4.82 5.08
N PRO A 75 4.48 4.96 5.89
CA PRO A 75 3.15 4.44 5.56
C PRO A 75 2.57 4.92 4.24
N VAL A 76 2.95 6.12 3.77
CA VAL A 76 2.54 6.67 2.47
C VAL A 76 3.18 5.91 1.31
N ASP A 77 4.46 5.53 1.44
CA ASP A 77 5.16 4.76 0.42
C ASP A 77 4.65 3.30 0.38
N VAL A 78 4.27 2.76 1.55
CA VAL A 78 3.56 1.47 1.64
C VAL A 78 2.22 1.56 0.90
N ARG A 79 1.41 2.59 1.17
CA ARG A 79 0.16 2.85 0.43
C ARG A 79 0.40 2.92 -1.07
N TRP A 80 1.38 3.71 -1.50
CA TRP A 80 1.70 3.92 -2.90
C TRP A 80 2.07 2.61 -3.58
N SER A 81 2.94 1.82 -2.94
CA SER A 81 3.35 0.51 -3.42
C SER A 81 2.16 -0.46 -3.55
N LEU A 82 1.29 -0.51 -2.54
CA LEU A 82 0.09 -1.34 -2.56
C LEU A 82 -0.88 -0.96 -3.68
N ALA A 83 -1.05 0.33 -3.96
CA ALA A 83 -1.98 0.82 -4.98
C ALA A 83 -1.42 0.76 -6.41
N GLY A 84 -0.12 1.06 -6.59
CA GLY A 84 0.49 1.25 -7.90
C GLY A 84 1.23 0.04 -8.47
N THR A 85 1.69 -0.90 -7.63
CA THR A 85 2.57 -2.00 -8.08
C THR A 85 1.98 -3.39 -7.93
N ARG A 86 0.88 -3.52 -7.16
CA ARG A 86 0.25 -4.82 -6.89
C ARG A 86 -0.96 -5.04 -7.79
N SER A 87 -1.17 -6.29 -8.20
CA SER A 87 -2.36 -6.68 -8.93
C SER A 87 -3.60 -6.50 -8.06
N ALA A 88 -4.68 -5.95 -8.63
CA ALA A 88 -5.95 -5.80 -7.95
C ALA A 88 -6.81 -7.06 -8.10
N LEU A 89 -6.70 -7.99 -7.16
CA LEU A 89 -7.39 -9.29 -7.18
C LEU A 89 -8.85 -9.18 -6.69
N GLU A 90 -9.58 -10.28 -6.77
CA GLU A 90 -11.04 -10.35 -6.64
C GLU A 90 -11.54 -10.06 -5.22
N HIS A 91 -10.85 -10.57 -4.19
CA HIS A 91 -11.19 -10.27 -2.80
C HIS A 91 -10.40 -9.05 -2.35
N ARG A 92 -11.09 -7.94 -2.05
CA ARG A 92 -10.47 -6.65 -1.73
C ARG A 92 -10.88 -6.16 -0.36
N ALA A 93 -9.95 -5.52 0.33
CA ALA A 93 -10.21 -4.73 1.52
C ALA A 93 -9.42 -3.43 1.45
N VAL A 94 -9.96 -2.38 2.06
CA VAL A 94 -9.24 -1.13 2.28
C VAL A 94 -9.15 -0.93 3.78
N VAL A 95 -7.97 -0.60 4.29
CA VAL A 95 -7.80 -0.22 5.70
C VAL A 95 -7.54 1.28 5.73
N VAL A 96 -8.36 2.01 6.49
CA VAL A 96 -8.40 3.47 6.46
C VAL A 96 -8.19 3.98 7.88
N ARG A 97 -7.01 4.51 8.19
CA ARG A 97 -6.68 5.09 9.51
C ARG A 97 -5.79 6.32 9.38
N ARG A 98 -5.81 7.15 10.42
CA ARG A 98 -4.96 8.32 10.58
C ARG A 98 -3.62 7.95 11.23
N ASP A 99 -3.70 7.12 12.27
CA ASP A 99 -2.54 6.63 13.01
C ASP A 99 -1.98 5.34 12.37
N PRO A 100 -0.67 5.30 12.03
CA PRO A 100 0.02 4.09 11.59
C PRO A 100 -0.12 2.91 12.54
N GLN A 101 -0.17 3.12 13.87
CA GLN A 101 -0.34 2.01 14.81
C GLN A 101 -1.76 1.43 14.74
N GLU A 102 -2.78 2.28 14.64
CA GLU A 102 -4.16 1.85 14.40
C GLU A 102 -4.33 1.18 13.04
N LEU A 103 -3.58 1.62 12.02
CA LEU A 103 -3.58 1.05 10.67
C LEU A 103 -3.08 -0.39 10.68
N LEU A 104 -2.00 -0.66 11.43
CA LEU A 104 -1.48 -2.01 11.66
C LEU A 104 -2.49 -2.88 12.40
N ALA A 105 -3.05 -2.39 13.52
CA ALA A 105 -4.05 -3.13 14.29
C ALA A 105 -5.30 -3.46 13.46
N SER A 106 -5.74 -2.52 12.61
CA SER A 106 -6.88 -2.70 11.71
C SER A 106 -6.57 -3.67 10.56
N THR A 107 -5.31 -3.76 10.13
CA THR A 107 -4.84 -4.77 9.17
C THR A 107 -4.88 -6.17 9.79
N SER A 108 -4.50 -6.32 11.07
CA SER A 108 -4.71 -7.57 11.80
C SER A 108 -6.19 -7.93 11.96
N ALA A 109 -7.08 -6.95 12.10
CA ALA A 109 -8.53 -7.24 12.14
C ALA A 109 -9.07 -7.84 10.82
N VAL A 110 -8.49 -7.51 9.66
CA VAL A 110 -8.83 -8.15 8.37
C VAL A 110 -8.48 -9.64 8.38
N THR A 111 -7.49 -10.05 9.17
CA THR A 111 -7.08 -11.46 9.27
C THR A 111 -8.11 -12.33 9.98
N ALA A 112 -8.90 -11.75 10.89
CA ALA A 112 -9.87 -12.47 11.71
C ALA A 112 -11.19 -12.77 10.98
N GLY A 113 -11.34 -12.37 9.71
CA GLY A 113 -12.54 -12.64 8.90
C GLY A 113 -13.81 -11.96 9.40
N GLY A 114 -13.71 -11.04 10.37
CA GLY A 114 -14.85 -10.25 10.84
C GLY A 114 -15.33 -9.28 9.76
N GLU A 115 -16.64 -9.04 9.72
CA GLU A 115 -17.22 -7.90 8.98
C GLU A 115 -16.55 -6.62 9.48
N ASN A 116 -15.57 -6.15 8.71
CA ASN A 116 -14.77 -5.01 9.10
C ASN A 116 -15.44 -3.77 8.52
N PRO A 117 -15.90 -2.81 9.34
CA PRO A 117 -16.57 -1.60 8.84
C PRO A 117 -15.66 -0.68 7.98
N GLY A 118 -14.39 -1.06 7.76
CA GLY A 118 -13.48 -0.41 6.81
C GLY A 118 -13.26 -1.16 5.49
N ALA A 119 -13.60 -2.44 5.40
CA ALA A 119 -13.30 -3.27 4.24
C ALA A 119 -14.51 -3.36 3.30
N THR A 120 -14.53 -2.57 2.22
CA THR A 120 -15.55 -2.67 1.19
C THR A 120 -15.13 -3.64 0.09
N VAL A 121 -15.90 -4.72 -0.08
CA VAL A 121 -15.85 -5.56 -1.27
C VAL A 121 -16.71 -4.90 -2.35
N THR A 122 -16.11 -4.45 -3.45
CA THR A 122 -16.83 -3.75 -4.52
C THR A 122 -17.16 -4.68 -5.68
N GLN A 123 -18.41 -4.66 -6.16
CA GLN A 123 -18.80 -5.15 -7.48
C GLN A 123 -18.98 -3.96 -8.44
N ASP A 124 -18.90 -4.21 -9.75
CA ASP A 124 -18.78 -3.20 -10.81
C ASP A 124 -19.93 -2.19 -10.87
N GLY A 125 -19.58 -0.92 -11.11
CA GLY A 125 -20.50 0.21 -11.35
C GLY A 125 -20.60 1.16 -10.16
N VAL A 126 -20.27 2.44 -10.38
CA VAL A 126 -20.49 3.52 -9.38
C VAL A 126 -21.72 4.30 -9.77
N VAL A 127 -22.71 4.36 -8.89
CA VAL A 127 -23.86 5.27 -9.01
C VAL A 127 -23.59 6.51 -8.17
N LEU A 128 -23.51 7.67 -8.83
CA LEU A 128 -23.39 8.95 -8.16
C LEU A 128 -24.78 9.45 -7.78
N THR A 129 -25.11 9.36 -6.49
CA THR A 129 -26.34 9.94 -5.92
C THR A 129 -26.04 11.31 -5.36
N PHE A 130 -26.77 12.33 -5.82
CA PHE A 130 -26.59 13.72 -5.38
C PHE A 130 -27.55 14.04 -4.23
N ALA A 131 -27.01 14.52 -3.11
CA ALA A 131 -27.80 14.91 -1.95
C ALA A 131 -28.71 16.11 -2.30
N GLY A 132 -29.95 16.08 -1.81
CA GLY A 132 -30.90 17.18 -1.96
C GLY A 132 -30.69 18.31 -0.95
N GLN A 133 -31.57 19.31 -0.99
CA GLN A 133 -31.62 20.37 0.01
C GLN A 133 -31.97 19.81 1.39
N GLY A 134 -31.28 20.25 2.45
CA GLY A 134 -31.50 19.82 3.84
C GLY A 134 -30.45 18.86 4.40
N CYS A 135 -29.55 18.33 3.56
CA CYS A 135 -28.44 17.46 4.00
C CYS A 135 -27.22 18.25 4.53
N GLN A 136 -27.23 19.57 4.47
CA GLN A 136 -26.12 20.39 4.92
C GLN A 136 -25.95 20.36 6.45
N TRP A 137 -24.70 20.33 6.90
CA TRP A 137 -24.31 20.44 8.32
C TRP A 137 -23.29 21.56 8.52
N VAL A 138 -23.18 22.06 9.75
CA VAL A 138 -22.28 23.18 10.09
C VAL A 138 -20.84 22.80 9.78
N ARG A 139 -20.15 23.60 8.95
CA ARG A 139 -18.78 23.36 8.45
C ARG A 139 -18.64 22.17 7.49
N MET A 140 -19.71 21.75 6.83
CA MET A 140 -19.64 20.77 5.73
C MET A 140 -18.56 21.18 4.70
N GLY A 141 -17.66 20.25 4.37
CA GLY A 141 -16.58 20.48 3.41
C GLY A 141 -15.42 21.36 3.90
N ARG A 142 -15.47 21.91 5.12
CA ARG A 142 -14.41 22.80 5.64
C ARG A 142 -13.03 22.12 5.66
N ALA A 143 -12.96 20.88 6.13
CA ALA A 143 -11.72 20.12 6.18
C ALA A 143 -11.13 19.79 4.79
N LEU A 144 -11.94 19.91 3.73
CA LEU A 144 -11.50 19.72 2.33
C LEU A 144 -11.08 21.03 1.66
N LEU A 145 -11.41 22.18 2.26
CA LEU A 145 -11.06 23.51 1.73
C LEU A 145 -9.66 23.95 2.16
N GLU A 146 -9.13 23.38 3.24
CA GLU A 146 -7.75 23.59 3.65
C GLU A 146 -6.85 22.93 2.60
N PRO A 147 -5.97 23.68 1.91
CA PRO A 147 -5.08 23.09 0.93
C PRO A 147 -4.17 22.09 1.63
N SER A 148 -4.18 20.85 1.14
CA SER A 148 -3.03 19.96 1.33
C SER A 148 -1.84 20.72 0.76
N ALA A 149 -0.86 21.08 1.59
CA ALA A 149 0.32 21.80 1.10
C ALA A 149 0.95 20.99 -0.06
N GLU A 150 1.48 21.69 -1.06
CA GLU A 150 2.06 21.10 -2.28
C GLU A 150 3.32 20.27 -2.01
#